data_AF-A0A0M8YQE9-F1
#
_entry.id   AF-A0A0M8YQE9-F1
#
_cell.length_a   1.000
_cell.length_b   1.000
_cell.length_c   1.000
_cell.angle_alpha   90.00
_cell.angle_beta   90.00
_cell.angle_gamma   90.00
#
_symmetry.space_group_name_H-M   'P 1'
#
loop_
_entity.id
_entity.type
_entity.pdbx_description
1 polymer ?
#
loop_
_entity_poly.entity_id
_entity_poly.type
_entity_poly.pdbx_seq_one_letter_code
_entity_poly.pdbx_strand_id
1 'polypeptide(L)'
;MTEHLSRADVLRGLGATAVGVAAGSLLGAGTASGAPAAAVPAVAEHPNVRLIKEYYAAYGSGDVNALRRFFADDIRWTIPGHHPLSGTKVGVEEVLAFFGELAKAGFRAEPIFLAADGDWVVDLHRGWSTAPEGLDITWALAFRIRGRRIVEAVNFAADQHAADRFFWQVYPLAPIPERLGRR
;
A
#
# COMPACT_ATOMS: atom_id res chain seq x y z
N MET A 1 -11.34 -28.67 28.55
CA MET A 1 -12.20 -27.50 28.26
C MET A 1 -11.33 -26.51 27.53
N THR A 2 -11.29 -26.63 26.20
CA THR A 2 -10.35 -25.94 25.31
C THR A 2 -11.09 -24.76 24.70
N GLU A 3 -10.75 -23.54 25.11
CA GLU A 3 -11.35 -22.32 24.56
C GLU A 3 -10.85 -22.07 23.14
N HIS A 4 -11.81 -21.94 22.22
CA HIS A 4 -11.60 -21.65 20.83
C HIS A 4 -11.67 -20.13 20.65
N LEU A 5 -10.52 -19.45 20.64
CA LEU A 5 -10.47 -18.02 20.35
C LEU A 5 -10.84 -17.79 18.87
N SER A 6 -11.83 -16.93 18.63
CA SER A 6 -12.29 -16.57 17.29
C SER A 6 -11.50 -15.37 16.75
N ARG A 7 -11.31 -15.31 15.43
CA ARG A 7 -10.62 -14.19 14.73
C ARG A 7 -11.25 -12.82 15.02
N ALA A 8 -12.50 -12.78 15.46
CA ALA A 8 -13.19 -11.55 15.85
C ALA A 8 -12.68 -10.95 17.16
N ASP A 9 -12.15 -11.75 18.09
CA ASP A 9 -11.71 -11.29 19.40
C ASP A 9 -10.34 -10.59 19.34
N VAL A 10 -9.50 -10.98 18.37
CA VAL A 10 -8.21 -10.33 18.09
C VAL A 10 -8.40 -8.90 17.56
N LEU A 11 -9.50 -8.61 16.87
CA LEU A 11 -9.76 -7.31 16.23
C LEU A 11 -10.38 -6.27 17.17
N ARG A 12 -10.86 -6.66 18.37
CA ARG A 12 -11.41 -5.73 19.37
C ARG A 12 -10.37 -5.28 20.42
N GLY A 13 -9.18 -5.87 20.42
CA GLY A 13 -8.13 -5.60 21.40
C GLY A 13 -7.26 -4.36 21.14
N LEU A 14 -7.43 -3.67 20.01
CA LEU A 14 -6.62 -2.50 19.63
C LEU A 14 -7.52 -1.32 19.27
N GLY A 15 -8.22 -0.80 20.28
CA GLY A 15 -8.88 0.49 20.22
C GLY A 15 -7.96 1.61 20.72
N ALA A 16 -7.91 2.69 19.93
CA ALA A 16 -7.40 4.05 20.20
C ALA A 16 -5.86 4.20 20.25
N THR A 17 -5.22 5.12 19.53
CA THR A 17 -5.47 6.54 19.21
C THR A 17 -4.76 6.87 17.87
N ALA A 18 -5.03 7.90 17.06
CA ALA A 18 -5.41 9.28 17.34
C ALA A 18 -6.11 9.92 16.12
N VAL A 19 -7.14 10.71 16.39
CA VAL A 19 -7.81 11.63 15.46
C VAL A 19 -7.11 12.98 15.54
N GLY A 20 -6.87 13.63 14.40
CA GLY A 20 -6.33 14.98 14.34
C GLY A 20 -6.84 15.77 13.13
N VAL A 21 -7.99 16.42 13.27
CA VAL A 21 -8.32 17.64 12.51
C VAL A 21 -8.95 18.64 13.49
N ALA A 22 -8.22 19.73 13.75
CA ALA A 22 -8.68 20.83 14.58
C ALA A 22 -9.47 21.83 13.71
N ALA A 23 -10.72 22.06 14.07
CA ALA A 23 -11.46 23.27 13.70
C ALA A 23 -11.86 23.95 15.01
N GLY A 24 -11.26 25.12 15.25
CA GLY A 24 -11.43 25.87 16.49
C GLY A 24 -12.79 26.52 16.59
N SER A 25 -13.25 26.71 17.84
CA SER A 25 -14.03 27.88 18.28
C SER A 25 -14.16 27.92 19.81
N LEU A 26 -13.74 29.07 20.36
CA LEU A 26 -14.31 29.83 21.48
C LEU A 26 -14.18 29.30 22.93
N LEU A 27 -13.08 29.75 23.55
CA LEU A 27 -12.95 30.36 24.89
C LEU A 27 -14.09 30.13 25.91
N GLY A 28 -13.83 29.23 26.86
CA GLY A 28 -14.35 29.26 28.22
C GLY A 28 -13.17 29.16 29.20
N ALA A 29 -12.99 30.18 30.04
CA ALA A 29 -11.88 30.28 30.98
C ALA A 29 -12.03 29.28 32.15
N GLY A 30 -10.98 28.50 32.40
CA GLY A 30 -10.84 27.66 33.57
C GLY A 30 -9.37 27.32 33.79
N THR A 31 -8.70 28.02 34.70
CA THR A 31 -7.30 27.78 35.07
C THR A 31 -7.23 26.61 36.04
N ALA A 32 -6.92 25.41 35.54
CA ALA A 32 -6.46 24.30 36.37
C ALA A 32 -4.96 24.07 36.13
N SER A 33 -4.16 24.48 37.10
CA SER A 33 -2.73 24.20 37.20
C SER A 33 -2.52 22.70 37.46
N GLY A 34 -2.42 21.91 36.39
CA GLY A 34 -1.90 20.55 36.43
C GLY A 34 -0.40 20.55 36.14
N ALA A 35 0.40 19.99 37.04
CA ALA A 35 1.81 19.69 36.77
C ALA A 35 1.92 18.86 35.46
N PRO A 36 2.92 19.12 34.60
CA PRO A 36 3.00 18.42 33.33
C PRO A 36 3.21 16.93 33.58
N ALA A 37 2.24 16.12 33.13
CA ALA A 37 2.43 14.70 32.97
C ALA A 37 3.71 14.50 32.14
N ALA A 38 4.65 13.73 32.66
CA ALA A 38 5.89 13.43 31.95
C ALA A 38 5.54 12.91 30.56
N ALA A 39 5.94 13.66 29.53
CA ALA A 39 5.70 13.29 28.15
C ALA A 39 6.32 11.91 27.91
N VAL A 40 5.49 10.93 27.59
CA VAL A 40 5.96 9.64 27.07
C VAL A 40 6.82 9.98 25.84
N PRO A 41 8.08 9.54 25.77
CA PRO A 41 8.92 9.86 24.61
C PRO A 41 8.19 9.36 23.37
N ALA A 42 7.86 10.29 22.47
CA ALA A 42 7.29 9.96 21.18
C ALA A 42 8.30 9.04 20.48
N VAL A 43 7.91 7.78 20.22
CA VAL A 43 8.72 6.88 19.42
C VAL A 43 8.89 7.53 18.06
N ALA A 44 10.11 7.91 17.71
CA ALA A 44 10.40 8.51 16.42
C ALA A 44 9.97 7.53 15.32
N GLU A 45 9.17 8.03 14.37
CA GLU A 45 8.71 7.23 13.24
C GLU A 45 9.90 6.66 12.47
N HIS A 46 9.86 5.36 12.17
CA HIS A 46 10.91 4.70 11.42
C HIS A 46 11.08 5.36 10.03
N PRO A 47 12.30 5.71 9.59
CA PRO A 47 12.51 6.43 8.33
C PRO A 47 11.94 5.70 7.10
N ASN A 48 11.95 4.37 7.12
CA ASN A 48 11.37 3.55 6.06
C ASN A 48 9.83 3.63 6.03
N VAL A 49 9.15 3.76 7.18
CA VAL A 49 7.69 4.00 7.22
C VAL A 49 7.36 5.33 6.55
N ARG A 50 8.15 6.37 6.85
CA ARG A 50 7.99 7.69 6.21
C ARG A 50 8.16 7.62 4.70
N LEU A 51 9.19 6.92 4.21
CA LEU A 51 9.41 6.70 2.78
C LEU A 51 8.19 6.07 2.09
N ILE A 52 7.59 5.03 2.69
CA ILE A 52 6.42 4.36 2.12
C ILE A 52 5.17 5.25 2.18
N LYS A 53 4.98 6.06 3.23
CA LYS A 53 3.90 7.06 3.28
C LYS A 53 4.03 8.11 2.17
N GLU A 54 5.24 8.62 1.94
CA GLU A 54 5.52 9.56 0.85
C GLU A 54 5.30 8.91 -0.54
N TYR A 55 5.64 7.62 -0.69
CA TYR A 55 5.34 6.84 -1.88
C TYR A 55 3.82 6.75 -2.13
N TYR A 56 3.02 6.43 -1.11
CA TYR A 56 1.56 6.38 -1.24
C TYR A 56 0.94 7.74 -1.56
N ALA A 57 1.46 8.82 -0.96
CA ALA A 57 1.03 10.17 -1.28
C ALA A 57 1.34 10.53 -2.75
N ALA A 58 2.51 10.16 -3.25
CA ALA A 58 2.86 10.35 -4.66
C ALA A 58 1.98 9.49 -5.58
N TYR A 59 1.73 8.23 -5.22
CA TYR A 59 0.82 7.34 -5.95
C TYR A 59 -0.59 7.92 -6.05
N GLY A 60 -1.14 8.42 -4.94
CA GLY A 60 -2.46 9.04 -4.89
C GLY A 60 -2.59 10.32 -5.73
N SER A 61 -1.49 10.97 -6.10
CA SER A 61 -1.52 12.14 -6.99
C SER A 61 -1.83 11.80 -8.46
N GLY A 62 -1.64 10.53 -8.85
CA GLY A 62 -1.78 10.08 -10.24
C GLY A 62 -0.57 10.36 -11.13
N ASP A 63 0.47 11.06 -10.63
CA ASP A 63 1.73 11.24 -11.37
C ASP A 63 2.61 10.00 -11.23
N VAL A 64 2.50 9.08 -12.20
CA VAL A 64 3.32 7.86 -12.26
C VAL A 64 4.82 8.20 -12.33
N ASN A 65 5.22 9.28 -13.00
CA ASN A 65 6.64 9.63 -13.11
C ASN A 65 7.22 10.07 -11.77
N ALA A 66 6.42 10.68 -10.90
CA ALA A 66 6.84 11.02 -9.55
C ALA A 66 7.23 9.79 -8.71
N LEU A 67 6.74 8.59 -9.06
CA LEU A 67 7.09 7.35 -8.37
C LEU A 67 8.55 6.92 -8.57
N ARG A 68 9.16 7.31 -9.70
CA ARG A 68 10.55 6.96 -10.05
C ARG A 68 11.53 7.22 -8.91
N ARG A 69 11.34 8.30 -8.16
CA ARG A 69 12.24 8.71 -7.07
C ARG A 69 12.25 7.76 -5.86
N PHE A 70 11.28 6.85 -5.76
CA PHE A 70 11.19 5.89 -4.66
C PHE A 70 11.86 4.57 -4.98
N PHE A 71 12.10 4.25 -6.25
CA PHE A 71 12.61 2.95 -6.67
C PHE A 71 14.12 2.97 -6.86
N ALA A 72 14.79 1.88 -6.50
CA ALA A 72 16.17 1.65 -6.88
C ALA A 72 16.23 1.18 -8.33
N ASP A 73 17.37 1.41 -9.01
CA ASP A 73 17.54 1.04 -10.42
C ASP A 73 17.33 -0.47 -10.65
N ASP A 74 17.67 -1.29 -9.66
CA ASP A 74 17.55 -2.76 -9.65
C ASP A 74 16.27 -3.28 -8.96
N ILE A 75 15.23 -2.45 -8.82
CA ILE A 75 13.98 -2.83 -8.14
C ILE A 75 13.36 -4.10 -8.74
N ARG A 76 12.82 -4.96 -7.88
CA ARG A 76 11.97 -6.10 -8.25
C ARG A 76 10.59 -5.97 -7.61
N TRP A 77 9.54 -5.87 -8.43
CA TRP A 77 8.16 -5.80 -7.94
C TRP A 77 7.37 -7.04 -8.34
N THR A 78 6.95 -7.86 -7.38
CA THR A 78 6.27 -9.14 -7.64
C THR A 78 4.79 -9.04 -7.33
N ILE A 79 3.97 -9.31 -8.35
CA ILE A 79 2.51 -9.36 -8.26
C ILE A 79 2.06 -10.82 -8.38
N PRO A 80 1.32 -11.35 -7.39
CA PRO A 80 0.84 -12.73 -7.40
C PRO A 80 -0.26 -12.94 -8.44
N GLY A 81 -0.60 -14.21 -8.69
CA GLY A 81 -1.73 -14.59 -9.51
C GLY A 81 -1.39 -14.98 -10.94
N HIS A 82 -2.43 -15.10 -11.74
CA HIS A 82 -2.35 -15.57 -13.13
C HIS A 82 -3.13 -14.65 -14.06
N HIS A 83 -2.79 -13.36 -14.05
CA HIS A 83 -3.43 -12.33 -14.88
C HIS A 83 -2.38 -11.54 -15.69
N PRO A 84 -2.78 -10.73 -16.69
CA PRO A 84 -1.85 -10.06 -17.60
C PRO A 84 -0.83 -9.13 -16.95
N LEU A 85 -1.14 -8.61 -15.76
CA LEU A 85 -0.24 -7.77 -14.97
C LEU A 85 0.48 -8.52 -13.84
N SER A 86 0.31 -9.84 -13.70
CA SER A 86 0.99 -10.67 -12.68
C SER A 86 2.45 -10.97 -13.02
N GLY A 87 3.22 -11.52 -12.08
CA GLY A 87 4.64 -11.82 -12.21
C GLY A 87 5.56 -10.71 -11.68
N THR A 88 6.88 -10.89 -11.84
CA THR A 88 7.90 -9.94 -11.35
C THR A 88 8.31 -8.93 -12.42
N LYS A 89 8.32 -7.65 -12.05
CA LYS A 89 8.74 -6.51 -12.87
C LYS A 89 10.15 -6.15 -12.42
N VAL A 90 11.06 -6.02 -13.38
CA VAL A 90 12.49 -5.85 -13.11
C VAL A 90 12.95 -4.50 -13.63
N GLY A 91 13.50 -3.69 -12.74
CA GLY A 91 13.95 -2.35 -13.03
C GLY A 91 12.82 -1.32 -13.05
N VAL A 92 13.21 -0.05 -12.98
CA VAL A 92 12.30 1.07 -12.79
C VAL A 92 11.30 1.20 -13.94
N GLU A 93 11.72 0.98 -15.18
CA GLU A 93 10.84 1.14 -16.35
C GLU A 93 9.68 0.14 -16.36
N GLU A 94 9.93 -1.15 -16.06
CA GLU A 94 8.86 -2.15 -16.00
C GLU A 94 7.90 -1.89 -14.84
N VAL A 95 8.42 -1.43 -13.70
CA VAL A 95 7.59 -1.07 -12.54
C VAL A 95 6.71 0.13 -12.86
N LEU A 96 7.26 1.18 -13.50
CA LEU A 96 6.48 2.35 -13.92
C LEU A 96 5.46 2.00 -15.01
N ALA A 97 5.80 1.11 -15.95
CA ALA A 97 4.85 0.61 -16.94
C ALA A 97 3.67 -0.10 -16.26
N PHE A 98 3.93 -0.94 -15.25
CA PHE A 98 2.89 -1.57 -14.43
C PHE A 98 1.99 -0.54 -13.73
N PHE A 99 2.57 0.50 -13.10
CA PHE A 99 1.78 1.58 -12.50
C PHE A 99 0.97 2.38 -13.53
N GLY A 100 1.50 2.56 -14.74
CA GLY A 100 0.79 3.16 -15.87
C GLY A 100 -0.45 2.36 -16.25
N GLU A 101 -0.35 1.02 -16.28
CA GLU A 101 -1.51 0.17 -16.49
C GLU A 101 -2.52 0.30 -15.34
N LEU A 102 -2.09 0.21 -14.08
CA LEU A 102 -2.98 0.42 -12.92
C LEU A 102 -3.73 1.76 -12.98
N ALA A 103 -3.06 2.83 -13.42
CA ALA A 103 -3.68 4.15 -13.59
C ALA A 103 -4.80 4.11 -14.65
N LYS A 104 -4.61 3.41 -15.76
CA LYS A 104 -5.65 3.22 -16.80
C LYS A 104 -6.86 2.43 -16.29
N ALA A 105 -6.66 1.49 -15.36
CA ALA A 105 -7.75 0.76 -14.69
C ALA A 105 -8.41 1.55 -13.55
N GLY A 106 -8.01 2.81 -13.34
CA GLY A 106 -8.51 3.63 -12.24
C GLY A 106 -8.20 3.03 -10.87
N PHE A 107 -7.11 2.28 -10.72
CA PHE A 107 -6.75 1.69 -9.42
C PHE A 107 -6.40 2.79 -8.41
N ARG A 108 -6.82 2.59 -7.17
CA ARG A 108 -6.60 3.46 -6.02
C ARG A 108 -6.18 2.61 -4.83
N ALA A 109 -5.38 3.21 -3.95
CA ALA A 109 -4.89 2.55 -2.76
C ALA A 109 -4.95 3.52 -1.58
N GLU A 110 -5.44 3.04 -0.45
CA GLU A 110 -5.54 3.78 0.82
C GLU A 110 -4.87 2.96 1.93
N PRO A 111 -3.70 3.41 2.44
CA PRO A 111 -3.00 2.74 3.52
C PRO A 111 -3.82 2.69 4.80
N ILE A 112 -3.89 1.52 5.42
CA ILE A 112 -4.55 1.28 6.71
C ILE A 112 -3.50 1.20 7.83
N PHE A 113 -2.41 0.49 7.58
CA PHE A 113 -1.38 0.22 8.57
C PHE A 113 -0.01 0.06 7.92
N LEU A 114 1.05 0.49 8.61
CA LEU A 114 2.44 0.23 8.22
C LEU A 114 3.26 -0.15 9.45
N ALA A 115 4.13 -1.14 9.32
CA ALA A 115 5.14 -1.49 10.31
C ALA A 115 6.51 -1.67 9.65
N ALA A 116 7.58 -1.39 10.38
CA ALA A 116 8.94 -1.59 9.91
C ALA A 116 9.76 -2.41 10.90
N ASP A 117 10.65 -3.24 10.35
CA ASP A 117 11.69 -3.95 11.08
C ASP A 117 12.97 -3.98 10.20
N GLY A 118 14.01 -3.28 10.65
CA GLY A 118 15.21 -3.03 9.87
C GLY A 118 14.91 -2.43 8.49
N ASP A 119 15.35 -3.15 7.45
CA ASP A 119 15.17 -2.73 6.05
C ASP A 119 13.79 -3.06 5.47
N TRP A 120 12.95 -3.78 6.21
CA TRP A 120 11.61 -4.17 5.77
C TRP A 120 10.54 -3.20 6.24
N VAL A 121 9.54 -2.97 5.38
CA VAL A 121 8.27 -2.35 5.73
C VAL A 121 7.16 -3.24 5.22
N VAL A 122 6.17 -3.53 6.05
CA VAL A 122 4.92 -4.19 5.62
C VAL A 122 3.78 -3.20 5.75
N ASP A 123 2.94 -3.14 4.72
CA ASP A 123 1.68 -2.42 4.80
C ASP A 123 0.45 -3.35 4.83
N LEU A 124 -0.66 -2.75 5.24
CA LEU A 124 -2.00 -3.19 4.91
C LEU A 124 -2.71 -2.00 4.29
N HIS A 125 -3.41 -2.19 3.17
CA HIS A 125 -4.14 -1.12 2.50
C HIS A 125 -5.43 -1.64 1.84
N ARG A 126 -6.42 -0.76 1.67
CA ARG A 126 -7.55 -1.01 0.78
C ARG A 126 -7.15 -0.63 -0.64
N GLY A 127 -7.43 -1.50 -1.61
CA GLY A 127 -7.19 -1.23 -3.02
C GLY A 127 -8.45 -1.47 -3.84
N TRP A 128 -8.85 -0.49 -4.65
CA TRP A 128 -10.07 -0.56 -5.46
C TRP A 128 -9.89 0.06 -6.85
N SER A 129 -10.79 -0.28 -7.77
CA SER A 129 -10.85 0.28 -9.12
C SER A 129 -12.01 1.26 -9.28
N THR A 130 -11.78 2.36 -10.01
CA THR A 130 -12.83 3.35 -10.31
C THR A 130 -13.32 3.30 -11.75
N ALA A 131 -12.56 2.70 -12.67
CA ALA A 131 -12.93 2.63 -14.09
C ALA A 131 -12.18 1.50 -14.82
N PRO A 132 -12.82 0.33 -15.08
CA PRO A 132 -14.14 -0.05 -14.59
C PRO A 132 -14.12 -0.32 -13.08
N GLU A 133 -15.26 -0.11 -12.43
CA GLU A 133 -15.49 -0.63 -11.07
C GLU A 133 -15.51 -2.17 -11.11
N GLY A 134 -15.17 -2.83 -10.00
CA GLY A 134 -15.26 -4.29 -9.89
C GLY A 134 -14.22 -4.96 -8.99
N LEU A 135 -13.20 -4.22 -8.56
CA LEU A 135 -12.25 -4.67 -7.56
C LEU A 135 -12.27 -3.71 -6.37
N ASP A 136 -12.41 -4.25 -5.17
CA ASP A 136 -12.28 -3.54 -3.90
C ASP A 136 -11.95 -4.56 -2.81
N ILE A 137 -10.67 -4.70 -2.51
CA ILE A 137 -10.16 -5.70 -1.57
C ILE A 137 -9.03 -5.12 -0.73
N THR A 138 -8.72 -5.80 0.37
CA THR A 138 -7.52 -5.51 1.16
C THR A 138 -6.28 -6.15 0.52
N TRP A 139 -5.16 -5.45 0.62
CA TRP A 139 -3.85 -5.90 0.18
C TRP A 139 -2.85 -5.73 1.31
N ALA A 140 -1.81 -6.54 1.30
CA ALA A 140 -0.60 -6.30 2.06
C ALA A 140 0.59 -6.30 1.12
N LEU A 141 1.51 -5.36 1.28
CA LEU A 141 2.77 -5.33 0.55
C LEU A 141 3.93 -5.44 1.52
N ALA A 142 4.92 -6.27 1.17
CA ALA A 142 6.22 -6.28 1.84
C ALA A 142 7.23 -5.54 0.96
N PHE A 143 7.83 -4.49 1.51
CA PHE A 143 8.86 -3.68 0.87
C PHE A 143 10.20 -3.92 1.54
N ARG A 144 11.25 -4.11 0.74
CA ARG A 144 12.64 -4.02 1.22
C ARG A 144 13.26 -2.73 0.73
N ILE A 145 13.91 -2.01 1.62
CA ILE A 145 14.47 -0.68 1.37
C ILE A 145 15.99 -0.70 1.54
N ARG A 146 16.70 -0.04 0.62
CA ARG A 146 18.15 0.15 0.67
C ARG A 146 18.47 1.56 0.19
N GLY A 147 19.26 2.32 0.94
CA GLY A 147 19.65 3.67 0.54
C GLY A 147 18.47 4.63 0.30
N ARG A 148 17.40 4.50 1.10
CA ARG A 148 16.12 5.24 0.96
C ARG A 148 15.42 5.02 -0.39
N ARG A 149 15.61 3.86 -1.00
CA ARG A 149 14.92 3.40 -2.21
C ARG A 149 14.36 2.01 -1.98
N ILE A 150 13.19 1.74 -2.55
CA ILE A 150 12.57 0.41 -2.60
C ILE A 150 13.37 -0.42 -3.59
N VAL A 151 13.95 -1.53 -3.13
CA VAL A 151 14.66 -2.50 -3.97
C VAL A 151 13.80 -3.73 -4.25
N GLU A 152 12.79 -3.98 -3.42
CA GLU A 152 11.89 -5.10 -3.57
C GLU A 152 10.51 -4.75 -3.04
N ALA A 153 9.47 -5.18 -3.75
CA ALA A 153 8.09 -5.12 -3.32
C ALA A 153 7.38 -6.42 -3.69
N VAL A 154 6.62 -6.99 -2.75
CA VAL A 154 5.83 -8.20 -2.97
C VAL A 154 4.41 -7.94 -2.56
N ASN A 155 3.46 -8.14 -3.47
CA ASN A 155 2.04 -7.96 -3.20
C ASN A 155 1.41 -9.24 -2.66
N PHE A 156 0.45 -9.08 -1.75
CA PHE A 156 -0.42 -10.14 -1.25
C PHE A 156 -1.87 -9.65 -1.31
N ALA A 157 -2.72 -10.33 -2.09
CA ALA A 157 -4.14 -10.01 -2.19
C ALA A 157 -4.92 -10.77 -1.10
N ALA A 158 -5.87 -10.12 -0.43
CA ALA A 158 -6.81 -10.81 0.46
C ALA A 158 -7.73 -11.78 -0.31
N ASP A 159 -8.04 -11.46 -1.57
CA ASP A 159 -8.72 -12.36 -2.52
C ASP A 159 -7.99 -12.34 -3.86
N GLN A 160 -7.07 -13.30 -4.03
CA GLN A 160 -6.31 -13.44 -5.28
C GLN A 160 -7.21 -13.74 -6.48
N HIS A 161 -8.30 -14.49 -6.28
CA HIS A 161 -9.20 -14.83 -7.37
C HIS A 161 -10.00 -13.63 -7.86
N ALA A 162 -10.39 -12.72 -6.95
CA ALA A 162 -11.02 -11.45 -7.34
C ALA A 162 -10.05 -10.57 -8.15
N ALA A 163 -8.80 -10.45 -7.71
CA ALA A 163 -7.78 -9.72 -8.46
C ALA A 163 -7.55 -10.33 -9.86
N ASP A 164 -7.38 -11.65 -9.95
CA ASP A 164 -7.19 -12.35 -11.22
C ASP A 164 -8.36 -12.09 -12.19
N ARG A 165 -9.61 -12.26 -11.72
CA ARG A 165 -10.80 -12.02 -12.55
C ARG A 165 -10.86 -10.59 -13.04
N PHE A 166 -10.63 -9.61 -12.16
CA PHE A 166 -10.68 -8.19 -12.53
C PHE A 166 -9.67 -7.87 -13.62
N PHE A 167 -8.40 -8.23 -13.43
CA PHE A 167 -7.36 -7.90 -14.40
C PHE A 167 -7.55 -8.63 -15.74
N TRP A 168 -8.15 -9.82 -15.76
CA TRP A 168 -8.55 -10.46 -17.01
C TRP A 168 -9.68 -9.75 -17.74
N GLN A 169 -10.64 -9.17 -17.01
CA GLN A 169 -11.71 -8.38 -17.61
C GLN A 169 -11.21 -7.06 -18.20
N VAL A 170 -10.24 -6.43 -17.54
CA VAL A 170 -9.68 -5.13 -17.97
C VAL A 170 -8.66 -5.28 -19.11
N TYR A 171 -7.83 -6.32 -19.08
CA TYR A 171 -6.72 -6.49 -20.01
C TYR A 171 -6.89 -7.74 -20.89
N PRO A 172 -7.69 -7.68 -21.97
CA PRO A 172 -7.71 -8.75 -22.95
C PRO A 172 -6.33 -8.87 -23.60
N LEU A 173 -5.85 -10.10 -23.79
CA LEU A 173 -4.62 -10.31 -24.56
C LEU A 173 -4.84 -9.93 -26.03
N ALA A 174 -3.77 -9.48 -26.67
CA ALA A 174 -3.72 -9.35 -28.12
C ALA A 174 -4.16 -10.66 -28.82
N PRO A 175 -4.69 -10.61 -30.05
CA PRO A 175 -4.94 -11.80 -30.86
C PRO A 175 -3.69 -12.68 -30.99
N ILE A 176 -3.87 -13.99 -31.18
CA ILE A 176 -2.75 -14.97 -31.23
C ILE A 176 -1.58 -14.52 -32.13
N PRO A 177 -1.80 -13.96 -33.34
CA PRO A 177 -0.71 -13.52 -34.21
C PRO A 177 0.25 -12.48 -33.60
N GLU A 178 -0.21 -11.69 -32.63
CA GLU A 178 0.55 -10.61 -31.99
C GLU A 178 0.92 -10.93 -30.52
N ARG A 179 0.36 -12.01 -29.96
CA ARG A 179 0.44 -12.33 -28.54
C ARG A 179 1.76 -12.97 -28.13
N LEU A 180 2.37 -13.77 -28.99
CA LEU A 180 3.49 -14.64 -28.66
C LEU A 180 4.81 -14.02 -29.12
N GLY A 181 5.80 -13.98 -28.23
CA GLY A 181 7.17 -13.60 -28.59
C GLY A 181 7.75 -14.53 -29.66
N ARG A 182 8.61 -13.98 -30.52
CA ARG A 182 9.38 -14.80 -31.46
C ARG A 182 10.30 -15.73 -30.67
N ARG A 183 10.27 -17.02 -31.01
CA ARG A 183 11.22 -18.02 -30.51
C ARG A 183 12.45 -18.06 -31.39
#